data_AF-A0A0H5NDY8-F1
#
_entry.id   AF-A0A0H5NDY8-F1
#
_cell.length_a   1.000
_cell.length_b   1.000
_cell.length_c   1.000
_cell.angle_alpha   90.00
_cell.angle_beta   90.00
_cell.angle_gamma   90.00
#
_symmetry.space_group_name_H-M   'P 1'
#
loop_
_entity.id
_entity.type
_entity.pdbx_description
1 polymer ?
#
loop_
_entity_poly.entity_id
_entity_poly.type
_entity_poly.pdbx_seq_one_letter_code
_entity_poly.pdbx_strand_id
1 'polypeptide(L)'
;MAGRIRGFIAIGRANPLDAIERSLVDTATYLLAEDLHRSDELRRAARNNRSAVLHLLLGGHAEVARSTSEILRVPIPDGPVRAALLGVPRRYALELLEAAEEDQALRRIETVIAELRPGRIGIVLPTAEGDVRTLEAILRRVPHGRGAVTDPVEVTDLPAAWRRVRGVFEAASDQPGKLYMARDVSEAGLLRHLTGPDARAWAQAALAPLTALDKGSKVDFAQTLRAFLAHNGQADASAGSLGIHRHTLRYRMTRIADALGRDLDDPTVRAELWFALQLYPDE
;
A
#
# COMPACT_ATOMS: atom_id res chain seq x y z
N MET A 1 17.17 22.77 -23.75
CA MET A 1 16.79 21.63 -22.89
C MET A 1 17.70 21.64 -21.67
N ALA A 2 17.21 22.08 -20.51
CA ALA A 2 18.01 22.10 -19.29
C ALA A 2 18.09 20.68 -18.72
N GLY A 3 19.24 20.01 -18.88
CA GLY A 3 19.49 18.70 -18.28
C GLY A 3 19.64 18.83 -16.76
N ARG A 4 19.09 17.86 -16.01
CA ARG A 4 19.27 17.76 -14.56
C ARG A 4 20.74 17.47 -14.26
N ILE A 5 21.40 18.29 -13.44
CA ILE A 5 22.80 18.11 -13.03
C ILE A 5 22.96 16.72 -12.39
N ARG A 6 23.92 15.93 -12.91
CA ARG A 6 24.18 14.53 -12.50
C ARG A 6 25.38 14.36 -11.57
N GLY A 7 26.24 15.38 -11.50
CA GLY A 7 27.43 15.38 -10.68
C GLY A 7 28.23 16.65 -10.91
N PHE A 8 29.27 16.84 -10.11
CA PHE A 8 30.21 17.93 -10.24
C PHE A 8 31.62 17.35 -10.26
N ILE A 9 32.46 17.89 -11.14
CA ILE A 9 33.90 17.61 -11.12
C ILE A 9 34.55 18.75 -10.36
N ALA A 10 35.17 18.43 -9.23
CA ALA A 10 35.95 19.37 -8.44
C ALA A 10 37.44 19.14 -8.72
N ILE A 11 38.17 20.21 -9.04
CA ILE A 11 39.60 20.15 -9.35
C ILE A 11 40.34 21.07 -8.38
N GLY A 12 41.14 20.48 -7.50
CA GLY A 12 41.97 21.21 -6.54
C GLY A 12 43.38 21.44 -7.09
N ARG A 13 43.83 22.71 -7.12
CA ARG A 13 45.15 23.09 -7.66
C ARG A 13 45.61 24.45 -7.15
N ALA A 14 46.93 24.64 -7.06
CA ALA A 14 47.54 25.85 -6.53
C ALA A 14 47.52 27.03 -7.53
N ASN A 15 47.43 26.75 -8.83
CA ASN A 15 47.41 27.75 -9.91
C ASN A 15 46.19 27.56 -10.84
N PRO A 16 45.70 28.63 -11.50
CA PRO A 16 44.63 28.54 -12.50
C PRO A 16 44.95 27.57 -13.65
N LEU A 17 43.91 26.99 -14.26
CA LEU A 17 44.04 26.14 -15.44
C LEU A 17 44.47 26.95 -16.68
N ASP A 18 45.49 26.47 -17.38
CA ASP A 18 45.81 27.00 -18.71
C ASP A 18 44.76 26.55 -19.75
N ALA A 19 44.95 26.92 -21.02
CA ALA A 19 43.99 26.60 -22.08
C ALA A 19 43.96 25.11 -22.45
N ILE A 20 45.11 24.43 -22.39
CA ILE A 20 45.23 23.01 -22.72
C ILE A 20 44.61 22.18 -21.60
N GLU A 21 44.91 22.53 -20.35
CA GLU A 21 44.36 21.85 -19.18
C GLU A 21 42.84 22.05 -19.08
N ARG A 22 42.32 23.23 -19.43
CA ARG A 22 40.86 23.44 -19.57
C ARG A 22 40.26 22.49 -20.61
N SER A 23 40.87 22.36 -21.78
CA SER A 23 40.40 21.45 -22.83
C SER A 23 40.43 19.98 -22.39
N LEU A 24 41.43 19.58 -21.61
CA LEU A 24 41.50 18.24 -21.01
C LEU A 24 40.38 18.01 -19.99
N VAL A 25 40.08 19.01 -19.15
CA VAL A 25 38.98 18.97 -18.19
C VAL A 25 37.62 18.88 -18.90
N ASP A 26 37.42 19.64 -19.97
CA ASP A 26 36.18 19.58 -20.77
C ASP A 26 36.00 18.20 -21.40
N THR A 27 37.07 17.64 -21.96
CA THR A 27 37.05 16.28 -22.53
C THR A 27 36.75 15.23 -21.46
N ALA A 28 37.39 15.31 -20.30
CA ALA A 28 37.13 14.42 -19.17
C ALA A 28 35.68 14.54 -18.68
N THR A 29 35.15 15.76 -18.59
CA THR A 29 33.75 16.04 -18.21
C THR A 29 32.78 15.41 -19.19
N TYR A 30 33.03 15.52 -20.49
CA TYR A 30 32.20 14.91 -21.53
C TYR A 30 32.21 13.38 -21.44
N LEU A 31 33.38 12.76 -21.30
CA LEU A 31 33.50 11.29 -21.18
C LEU A 31 32.81 10.77 -19.92
N LEU A 32 32.93 11.46 -18.78
CA LEU A 32 32.25 11.10 -17.54
C LEU A 32 30.72 11.27 -17.65
N ALA A 33 30.25 12.32 -18.33
CA ALA A 33 28.82 12.52 -18.56
C ALA A 33 28.23 11.40 -19.44
N GLU A 34 28.96 10.98 -20.47
CA GLU A 34 28.58 9.86 -21.34
C GLU A 34 28.54 8.52 -20.59
N ASP A 35 29.56 8.22 -19.78
CA ASP A 35 29.60 7.00 -18.97
C ASP A 35 28.46 6.93 -17.95
N LEU A 36 28.17 8.06 -17.29
CA LEU A 36 27.03 8.18 -16.39
C LEU A 36 25.70 7.99 -17.14
N HIS A 37 25.57 8.54 -18.35
CA HIS A 37 24.37 8.39 -19.15
C HIS A 37 24.14 6.92 -19.52
N ARG A 38 25.17 6.25 -20.05
CA ARG A 38 25.13 4.82 -20.41
C ARG A 38 24.81 3.94 -19.20
N SER A 39 25.43 4.22 -18.05
CA SER A 39 25.16 3.50 -16.79
C SER A 39 23.69 3.66 -16.37
N ASP A 40 23.13 4.85 -16.49
CA ASP A 40 21.72 5.13 -16.20
C ASP A 40 20.78 4.38 -17.14
N GLU A 41 21.08 4.36 -18.45
CA GLU A 41 20.30 3.61 -19.44
C GLU A 41 20.30 2.12 -19.16
N LEU A 42 21.46 1.54 -18.85
CA LEU A 42 21.58 0.13 -18.47
C LEU A 42 20.80 -0.20 -17.20
N ARG A 43 20.87 0.66 -16.17
CA ARG A 43 20.08 0.48 -14.94
C ARG A 43 18.58 0.57 -15.20
N ARG A 44 18.13 1.52 -16.03
CA ARG A 44 16.73 1.66 -16.42
C ARG A 44 16.24 0.47 -17.22
N ALA A 45 17.03 -0.01 -18.18
CA ALA A 45 16.72 -1.23 -18.92
C ALA A 45 16.59 -2.44 -17.99
N ALA A 46 17.52 -2.62 -17.05
CA ALA A 46 17.45 -3.69 -16.07
C ALA A 46 16.21 -3.57 -15.15
N ARG A 47 15.84 -2.35 -14.72
CA ARG A 47 14.60 -2.10 -13.96
C ARG A 47 13.35 -2.44 -14.77
N ASN A 48 13.31 -2.06 -16.05
CA ASN A 48 12.21 -2.39 -16.95
C ASN A 48 12.09 -3.91 -17.15
N ASN A 49 13.21 -4.61 -17.31
CA ASN A 49 13.23 -6.07 -17.42
C ASN A 49 12.66 -6.74 -16.17
N ARG A 50 13.14 -6.33 -14.97
CA ARG A 50 12.60 -6.84 -13.69
C ARG A 50 11.12 -6.53 -13.55
N SER A 51 10.69 -5.33 -13.96
CA SER A 51 9.28 -4.94 -13.93
C SER A 51 8.41 -5.83 -14.82
N ALA A 52 8.84 -6.12 -16.05
CA ALA A 52 8.11 -7.01 -16.96
C ALA A 52 7.94 -8.41 -16.35
N VAL A 53 9.04 -9.00 -15.84
CA VAL A 53 9.00 -10.33 -15.21
C VAL A 53 8.13 -10.34 -13.96
N LEU A 54 8.25 -9.32 -13.10
CA LEU A 54 7.42 -9.20 -11.91
C LEU A 54 5.92 -9.11 -12.26
N HIS A 55 5.54 -8.29 -13.25
CA HIS A 55 4.14 -8.18 -13.65
C HIS A 55 3.58 -9.50 -14.19
N LEU A 56 4.37 -10.29 -14.93
CA LEU A 56 3.97 -11.62 -15.40
C LEU A 56 3.77 -12.60 -14.23
N LEU A 57 4.71 -12.63 -13.28
CA LEU A 57 4.62 -13.45 -12.07
C LEU A 57 3.36 -13.12 -11.26
N LEU A 58 3.16 -11.85 -10.96
CA LEU A 58 2.03 -11.38 -10.15
C LEU A 58 0.68 -11.50 -10.89
N GLY A 59 0.70 -11.52 -12.23
CA GLY A 59 -0.46 -11.72 -13.08
C GLY A 59 -0.86 -13.19 -13.29
N GLY A 60 -0.03 -14.15 -12.84
CA GLY A 60 -0.31 -15.58 -12.97
C GLY A 60 0.15 -16.22 -14.26
N HIS A 61 1.07 -15.57 -14.98
CA HIS A 61 1.65 -16.09 -16.20
C HIS A 61 3.02 -16.71 -15.93
N ALA A 62 3.11 -17.68 -15.01
CA ALA A 62 4.37 -18.23 -14.51
C ALA A 62 5.26 -18.82 -15.62
N GLU A 63 4.69 -19.55 -16.58
CA GLU A 63 5.45 -20.09 -17.72
C GLU A 63 6.02 -18.99 -18.61
N VAL A 64 5.19 -17.99 -18.96
CA VAL A 64 5.62 -16.83 -19.76
C VAL A 64 6.68 -16.02 -19.00
N ALA A 65 6.52 -15.88 -17.68
CA ALA A 65 7.49 -15.22 -16.82
C ALA A 65 8.85 -15.92 -16.90
N ARG A 66 8.88 -17.26 -16.82
CA ARG A 66 10.12 -18.05 -16.90
C ARG A 66 10.82 -17.92 -18.25
N SER A 67 10.09 -18.06 -19.37
CA SER A 67 10.70 -17.85 -20.69
C SER A 67 11.18 -16.41 -20.89
N THR A 68 10.42 -15.43 -20.39
CA THR A 68 10.81 -14.01 -20.45
C THR A 68 12.03 -13.71 -19.58
N SER A 69 12.14 -14.36 -18.43
CA SER A 69 13.22 -14.11 -17.47
C SER A 69 14.56 -14.60 -18.00
N GLU A 70 14.58 -15.71 -18.74
CA GLU A 70 15.77 -16.19 -19.48
C GLU A 70 16.23 -15.17 -20.54
N ILE A 71 15.29 -14.66 -21.36
CA ILE A 71 15.57 -13.67 -22.41
C ILE A 71 16.10 -12.36 -21.80
N LEU A 72 15.44 -11.88 -20.73
CA LEU A 72 15.73 -10.60 -20.10
C LEU A 72 16.83 -10.67 -19.02
N ARG A 73 17.37 -11.88 -18.77
CA ARG A 73 18.37 -12.19 -17.74
C ARG A 73 17.98 -11.71 -16.34
N VAL A 74 16.73 -11.96 -15.98
CA VAL A 74 16.19 -11.72 -14.64
C VAL A 74 16.06 -13.07 -13.95
N PRO A 75 16.74 -13.34 -12.83
CA PRO A 75 16.56 -14.61 -12.14
C PRO A 75 15.18 -14.65 -11.48
N ILE A 76 14.47 -15.78 -11.62
CA ILE A 76 13.25 -16.08 -10.87
C ILE A 76 13.64 -17.16 -9.85
N PRO A 77 13.39 -16.95 -8.55
CA PRO A 77 13.73 -17.95 -7.55
C PRO A 77 12.95 -19.25 -7.78
N ASP A 78 13.66 -20.36 -7.63
CA ASP A 78 13.09 -21.70 -7.64
C ASP A 78 12.42 -22.07 -6.30
N GLY A 79 11.41 -22.94 -6.38
CA GLY A 79 10.68 -23.44 -5.20
C GLY A 79 9.72 -22.43 -4.56
N PRO A 80 9.38 -22.62 -3.27
CA PRO A 80 8.47 -21.73 -2.56
C PRO A 80 9.04 -20.32 -2.41
N VAL A 81 8.28 -19.33 -2.82
CA VAL A 81 8.64 -17.91 -2.79
C VAL A 81 7.81 -17.15 -1.77
N ARG A 82 8.33 -15.99 -1.34
CA ARG A 82 7.53 -14.95 -0.70
C ARG A 82 7.33 -13.79 -1.68
N ALA A 83 6.16 -13.17 -1.59
CA ALA A 83 5.86 -11.90 -2.25
C ALA A 83 5.71 -10.81 -1.20
N ALA A 84 6.38 -9.68 -1.38
CA ALA A 84 6.23 -8.51 -0.53
C ALA A 84 5.87 -7.26 -1.32
N LEU A 85 4.98 -6.44 -0.76
CA LEU A 85 4.71 -5.08 -1.20
C LEU A 85 5.27 -4.13 -0.16
N LEU A 86 6.31 -3.38 -0.52
CA LEU A 86 6.83 -2.31 0.32
C LEU A 86 6.36 -0.95 -0.22
N GLY A 87 6.16 0.02 0.67
CA GLY A 87 5.72 1.33 0.23
C GLY A 87 6.02 2.47 1.19
N VAL A 88 6.09 3.66 0.57
CA VAL A 88 6.39 4.95 1.18
C VAL A 88 5.59 6.05 0.47
N PRO A 89 5.49 7.27 1.04
CA PRO A 89 5.07 8.45 0.29
C PRO A 89 5.95 8.68 -0.95
N ARG A 90 5.37 9.23 -2.03
CA ARG A 90 6.04 9.44 -3.33
C ARG A 90 7.40 10.15 -3.24
N ARG A 91 7.58 11.05 -2.26
CA ARG A 91 8.84 11.79 -2.06
C ARG A 91 10.03 10.90 -1.71
N TYR A 92 9.80 9.71 -1.13
CA TYR A 92 10.84 8.73 -0.75
C TYR A 92 10.89 7.53 -1.70
N ALA A 93 10.20 7.58 -2.84
CA ALA A 93 10.09 6.45 -3.77
C ALA A 93 11.46 5.92 -4.23
N LEU A 94 12.35 6.83 -4.59
CA LEU A 94 13.71 6.48 -5.03
C LEU A 94 14.52 5.85 -3.90
N GLU A 95 14.47 6.43 -2.70
CA GLU A 95 15.18 5.92 -1.52
C GLU A 95 14.75 4.49 -1.17
N LEU A 96 13.45 4.18 -1.24
CA LEU A 96 12.96 2.83 -1.01
C LEU A 96 13.45 1.84 -2.08
N LEU A 97 13.41 2.25 -3.36
CA LEU A 97 13.87 1.42 -4.47
C LEU A 97 15.37 1.14 -4.36
N GLU A 98 16.19 2.16 -4.11
CA GLU A 98 17.63 2.04 -3.92
C GLU A 98 17.95 1.19 -2.68
N ALA A 99 17.28 1.43 -1.56
CA ALA A 99 17.48 0.65 -0.33
C ALA A 99 17.22 -0.85 -0.52
N ALA A 100 16.26 -1.22 -1.38
CA ALA A 100 15.96 -2.61 -1.73
C ALA A 100 16.93 -3.18 -2.78
N GLU A 101 17.24 -2.43 -3.84
CA GLU A 101 18.17 -2.86 -4.90
C GLU A 101 19.62 -2.96 -4.42
N GLU A 102 20.00 -2.20 -3.38
CA GLU A 102 21.35 -2.17 -2.79
C GLU A 102 21.50 -3.05 -1.55
N ASP A 103 20.41 -3.67 -1.08
CA ASP A 103 20.46 -4.56 0.07
C ASP A 103 21.34 -5.79 -0.21
N GLN A 104 22.34 -6.00 0.66
CA GLN A 104 23.34 -7.06 0.47
C GLN A 104 22.74 -8.47 0.56
N ALA A 105 21.71 -8.66 1.39
CA ALA A 105 21.08 -9.97 1.53
C ALA A 105 20.23 -10.29 0.29
N LEU A 106 19.44 -9.33 -0.19
CA LEU A 106 18.63 -9.51 -1.41
C LEU A 106 19.48 -9.71 -2.66
N ARG A 107 20.67 -9.09 -2.74
CA ARG A 107 21.60 -9.27 -3.88
C ARG A 107 22.27 -10.65 -3.94
N ARG A 108 22.35 -11.36 -2.82
CA ARG A 108 23.00 -12.68 -2.75
C ARG A 108 22.08 -13.83 -3.13
N ILE A 109 20.79 -13.56 -3.24
CA ILE A 109 19.76 -14.54 -3.56
C ILE A 109 19.00 -14.09 -4.81
N GLU A 110 18.34 -15.03 -5.47
CA GLU A 110 17.58 -14.76 -6.70
C GLU A 110 16.30 -13.99 -6.37
N THR A 111 16.39 -12.65 -6.32
CA THR A 111 15.25 -11.78 -5.99
C THR A 111 14.81 -10.99 -7.21
N VAL A 112 13.49 -10.96 -7.45
CA VAL A 112 12.88 -10.03 -8.40
C VAL A 112 12.37 -8.80 -7.64
N ILE A 113 12.96 -7.64 -7.92
CA ILE A 113 12.58 -6.35 -7.32
C ILE A 113 12.18 -5.40 -8.45
N ALA A 114 10.97 -4.84 -8.37
CA ALA A 114 10.59 -3.76 -9.28
C ALA A 114 9.63 -2.75 -8.65
N GLU A 115 9.71 -1.52 -9.13
CA GLU A 115 8.72 -0.49 -8.82
C GLU A 115 7.44 -0.74 -9.63
N LEU A 116 6.32 -0.87 -8.91
CA LEU A 116 5.00 -1.05 -9.51
C LEU A 116 4.35 0.29 -9.85
N ARG A 117 4.61 1.28 -9.00
CA ARG A 117 4.25 2.70 -9.15
C ARG A 117 5.10 3.52 -8.19
N PRO A 118 5.22 4.85 -8.37
CA PRO A 118 6.01 5.71 -7.49
C PRO A 118 5.76 5.46 -6.00
N GLY A 119 6.76 4.93 -5.30
CA GLY A 119 6.71 4.65 -3.85
C GLY A 119 6.02 3.34 -3.49
N ARG A 120 5.87 2.41 -4.44
CA ARG A 120 5.41 1.04 -4.23
C ARG A 120 6.33 0.09 -4.98
N ILE A 121 7.03 -0.77 -4.25
CA ILE A 121 7.91 -1.78 -4.83
C ILE A 121 7.36 -3.18 -4.52
N GLY A 122 7.32 -4.03 -5.53
CA GLY A 122 7.05 -5.45 -5.38
C GLY A 122 8.36 -6.22 -5.32
N ILE A 123 8.43 -7.19 -4.41
CA ILE A 123 9.58 -8.06 -4.23
C ILE A 123 9.09 -9.50 -4.24
N VAL A 124 9.72 -10.34 -5.06
CA VAL A 124 9.57 -11.81 -5.01
C VAL A 124 10.93 -12.40 -4.67
N LEU A 125 11.01 -13.13 -3.57
CA LEU A 125 12.25 -13.67 -3.02
C LEU A 125 12.06 -15.15 -2.64
N PRO A 126 13.12 -15.97 -2.68
CA PRO A 126 13.05 -17.35 -2.22
C PRO A 126 12.82 -17.39 -0.71
N THR A 127 12.18 -18.45 -0.24
CA THR A 127 12.00 -18.67 1.19
C THR A 127 13.32 -19.06 1.83
N ALA A 128 13.80 -18.24 2.75
CA ALA A 128 15.07 -18.47 3.45
C ALA A 128 15.00 -17.94 4.89
N GLU A 129 15.84 -18.47 5.78
CA GLU A 129 15.88 -17.97 7.14
C GLU A 129 16.28 -16.49 7.19
N GLY A 130 15.43 -15.65 7.78
CA GLY A 130 15.67 -14.21 7.90
C GLY A 130 15.19 -13.35 6.72
N ASP A 131 14.54 -13.93 5.72
CA ASP A 131 13.90 -13.21 4.61
C ASP A 131 13.00 -12.03 5.07
N VAL A 132 12.08 -12.28 6.01
CA VAL A 132 11.19 -11.28 6.61
C VAL A 132 11.99 -10.22 7.38
N ARG A 133 13.04 -10.62 8.11
CA ARG A 133 13.90 -9.69 8.86
C ARG A 133 14.66 -8.74 7.94
N THR A 134 15.10 -9.22 6.77
CA THR A 134 15.71 -8.38 5.73
C THR A 134 14.74 -7.32 5.22
N LEU A 135 13.50 -7.71 4.92
CA LEU A 135 12.47 -6.77 4.48
C LEU A 135 12.17 -5.72 5.56
N GLU A 136 12.04 -6.12 6.83
CA GLU A 136 11.88 -5.17 7.94
C GLU A 136 13.07 -4.22 8.08
N ALA A 137 14.30 -4.71 7.91
CA ALA A 137 15.50 -3.89 7.97
C ALA A 137 15.53 -2.82 6.86
N ILE A 138 15.08 -3.16 5.64
CA ILE A 138 14.88 -2.18 4.56
C ILE A 138 13.88 -1.11 4.99
N LEU A 139 12.72 -1.52 5.52
CA LEU A 139 11.67 -0.57 5.92
C LEU A 139 12.10 0.38 7.05
N ARG A 140 12.93 -0.07 7.99
CA ARG A 140 13.44 0.78 9.09
C ARG A 140 14.47 1.82 8.62
N ARG A 141 15.14 1.58 7.48
CA ARG A 141 16.12 2.51 6.91
C ARG A 141 15.47 3.68 6.15
N VAL A 142 14.19 3.56 5.78
CA VAL A 142 13.50 4.53 4.92
C VAL A 142 12.35 5.19 5.67
N PRO A 143 12.25 6.54 5.66
CA PRO A 143 11.15 7.24 6.31
C PRO A 143 9.78 6.77 5.82
N HIS A 144 8.87 6.50 6.77
CA HIS A 144 7.52 5.98 6.51
C HIS A 144 7.47 4.63 5.76
N GLY A 145 8.57 3.88 5.72
CA GLY A 145 8.62 2.56 5.13
C GLY A 145 7.64 1.63 5.84
N ARG A 146 6.72 1.02 5.11
CA ARG A 146 5.88 -0.09 5.59
C ARG A 146 5.73 -1.14 4.50
N GLY A 147 5.26 -2.32 4.85
CA GLY A 147 5.01 -3.34 3.85
C GLY A 147 4.07 -4.45 4.30
N ALA A 148 3.68 -5.29 3.36
CA ALA A 148 3.04 -6.56 3.66
C ALA A 148 3.75 -7.69 2.90
N VAL A 149 3.77 -8.91 3.45
CA VAL A 149 4.45 -10.07 2.88
C VAL A 149 3.61 -11.34 3.00
N THR A 150 3.68 -12.21 2.00
CA THR A 150 3.02 -13.53 2.05
C THR A 150 3.70 -14.47 3.04
N ASP A 151 2.99 -15.52 3.47
CA ASP A 151 3.66 -16.77 3.81
C ASP A 151 4.35 -17.39 2.58
N PRO A 152 5.25 -18.37 2.74
CA PRO A 152 5.82 -19.09 1.61
C PRO A 152 4.71 -19.70 0.75
N VAL A 153 4.77 -19.49 -0.56
CA VAL A 153 3.81 -20.00 -1.54
C VAL A 153 4.52 -20.52 -2.77
N GLU A 154 3.90 -21.48 -3.44
CA GLU A 154 4.35 -21.87 -4.78
C GLU A 154 4.17 -20.70 -5.76
N VAL A 155 5.04 -20.62 -6.76
CA VAL A 155 4.99 -19.56 -7.79
C VAL A 155 3.63 -19.54 -8.52
N THR A 156 2.98 -20.69 -8.66
CA THR A 156 1.64 -20.83 -9.25
C THR A 156 0.54 -20.17 -8.41
N ASP A 157 0.69 -20.14 -7.08
CA ASP A 157 -0.27 -19.54 -6.15
C ASP A 157 0.00 -18.06 -5.87
N LEU A 158 1.13 -17.56 -6.37
CA LEU A 158 1.58 -16.18 -6.21
C LEU A 158 0.52 -15.12 -6.56
N PRO A 159 -0.30 -15.25 -7.63
CA PRO A 159 -1.32 -14.25 -7.96
C PRO A 159 -2.40 -14.12 -6.88
N ALA A 160 -2.82 -15.23 -6.30
CA ALA A 160 -3.79 -15.24 -5.20
C ALA A 160 -3.16 -14.68 -3.92
N ALA A 161 -1.91 -15.06 -3.62
CA ALA A 161 -1.18 -14.55 -2.47
C ALA A 161 -0.88 -13.05 -2.58
N TRP A 162 -0.57 -12.58 -3.79
CA TRP A 162 -0.33 -11.18 -4.09
C TRP A 162 -1.57 -10.30 -3.89
N ARG A 163 -2.76 -10.79 -4.28
CA ARG A 163 -4.02 -10.10 -3.97
C ARG A 163 -4.20 -9.90 -2.47
N ARG A 164 -3.86 -10.92 -1.65
CA ARG A 164 -3.90 -10.80 -0.18
C ARG A 164 -2.89 -9.79 0.35
N VAL A 165 -1.64 -9.83 -0.11
CA VAL A 165 -0.60 -8.84 0.26
C VAL A 165 -1.04 -7.42 -0.05
N ARG A 166 -1.58 -7.18 -1.25
CA ARG A 166 -2.12 -5.87 -1.62
C ARG A 166 -3.26 -5.45 -0.69
N GLY A 167 -4.19 -6.37 -0.40
CA GLY A 167 -5.29 -6.14 0.53
C GLY A 167 -4.78 -5.75 1.92
N VAL A 168 -3.81 -6.48 2.48
CA VAL A 168 -3.23 -6.17 3.79
C VAL A 168 -2.40 -4.89 3.78
N PHE A 169 -1.66 -4.60 2.70
CA PHE A 169 -0.87 -3.36 2.61
C PHE A 169 -1.75 -2.11 2.60
N GLU A 170 -2.81 -2.09 1.78
CA GLU A 170 -3.80 -0.99 1.78
C GLU A 170 -4.64 -1.02 3.09
N ALA A 171 -4.77 -2.23 3.64
CA ALA A 171 -5.30 -2.69 4.92
C ALA A 171 -4.71 -2.06 6.19
N ALA A 172 -3.40 -1.90 6.17
CA ALA A 172 -2.58 -1.72 7.36
C ALA A 172 -2.58 -0.27 7.85
N SER A 173 -2.28 -0.10 9.14
CA SER A 173 -1.97 1.22 9.68
C SER A 173 -0.66 1.77 9.10
N ASP A 174 -0.52 3.08 9.09
CA ASP A 174 0.67 3.77 8.55
C ASP A 174 1.88 3.72 9.50
N GLN A 175 2.05 2.63 10.25
CA GLN A 175 3.13 2.45 11.21
C GLN A 175 4.49 2.28 10.49
N PRO A 176 5.44 3.22 10.67
CA PRO A 176 6.75 3.11 10.03
C PRO A 176 7.56 1.92 10.55
N GLY A 177 8.34 1.29 9.67
CA GLY A 177 9.17 0.12 9.93
C GLY A 177 8.40 -1.20 10.04
N LYS A 178 7.06 -1.19 9.91
CA LYS A 178 6.23 -2.37 10.12
C LYS A 178 6.03 -3.17 8.83
N LEU A 179 6.23 -4.49 8.93
CA LEU A 179 5.89 -5.48 7.92
C LEU A 179 4.73 -6.35 8.44
N TYR A 180 3.63 -6.40 7.70
CA TYR A 180 2.42 -7.17 8.05
C TYR A 180 2.43 -8.51 7.32
N MET A 181 1.98 -9.58 7.96
CA MET A 181 1.87 -10.88 7.29
C MET A 181 0.51 -10.96 6.58
N ALA A 182 0.49 -11.48 5.34
CA ALA A 182 -0.74 -11.57 4.56
C ALA A 182 -1.74 -12.61 5.08
N ARG A 183 -1.37 -13.39 6.11
CA ARG A 183 -2.31 -14.22 6.89
C ARG A 183 -3.11 -13.41 7.92
N ASP A 184 -2.65 -12.21 8.26
CA ASP A 184 -3.24 -11.33 9.28
C ASP A 184 -4.53 -10.63 8.77
N VAL A 185 -5.22 -11.21 7.78
CA VAL A 185 -6.51 -10.72 7.24
C VAL A 185 -7.58 -10.57 8.33
N SER A 186 -7.37 -11.20 9.48
CA SER A 186 -8.15 -10.99 10.71
C SER A 186 -8.10 -9.56 11.26
N GLU A 187 -7.07 -8.75 10.98
CA GLU A 187 -6.98 -7.35 11.48
C GLU A 187 -7.52 -6.31 10.49
N ALA A 188 -7.59 -6.62 9.19
CA ALA A 188 -7.99 -5.66 8.15
C ALA A 188 -9.51 -5.56 7.89
N GLY A 189 -10.30 -6.50 8.41
CA GLY A 189 -11.77 -6.48 8.42
C GLY A 189 -12.45 -6.62 7.04
N LEU A 190 -13.57 -7.35 7.02
CA LEU A 190 -14.46 -7.48 5.84
C LEU A 190 -14.87 -6.11 5.25
N LEU A 191 -14.99 -5.10 6.12
CA LEU A 191 -15.38 -3.72 5.81
C LEU A 191 -14.59 -3.08 4.65
N ARG A 192 -13.28 -3.33 4.54
CA ARG A 192 -12.45 -2.66 3.51
C ARG A 192 -12.59 -3.30 2.13
N HIS A 193 -13.08 -4.54 2.06
CA HIS A 193 -13.42 -5.22 0.81
C HIS A 193 -14.78 -4.79 0.24
N LEU A 194 -15.61 -4.16 1.09
CA LEU A 194 -16.92 -3.61 0.72
C LEU A 194 -16.82 -2.13 0.29
N THR A 195 -15.66 -1.62 -0.12
CA THR A 195 -15.44 -0.18 -0.42
C THR A 195 -15.63 0.22 -1.89
N GLY A 196 -16.11 -0.70 -2.73
CA GLY A 196 -16.37 -0.45 -4.15
C GLY A 196 -17.45 0.62 -4.40
N PRO A 197 -17.53 1.17 -5.63
CA PRO A 197 -18.51 2.21 -5.98
C PRO A 197 -19.96 1.82 -5.68
N ASP A 198 -20.34 0.58 -5.99
CA ASP A 198 -21.69 0.06 -5.76
C ASP A 198 -22.03 -0.01 -4.27
N ALA A 199 -21.06 -0.39 -3.43
CA ALA A 199 -21.26 -0.48 -1.99
C ALA A 199 -21.37 0.90 -1.33
N ARG A 200 -20.64 1.91 -1.83
CA ARG A 200 -20.82 3.31 -1.39
C ARG A 200 -22.17 3.87 -1.83
N ALA A 201 -22.58 3.61 -3.07
CA ALA A 201 -23.89 4.02 -3.57
C ALA A 201 -25.02 3.38 -2.77
N TRP A 202 -24.90 2.08 -2.44
CA TRP A 202 -25.83 1.39 -1.56
C TRP A 202 -25.84 2.00 -0.15
N ALA A 203 -24.68 2.25 0.46
CA ALA A 203 -24.60 2.83 1.80
C ALA A 203 -25.25 4.23 1.85
N GLN A 204 -24.98 5.05 0.84
CA GLN A 204 -25.60 6.37 0.69
C GLN A 204 -27.13 6.26 0.54
N ALA A 205 -27.61 5.33 -0.28
CA ALA A 205 -29.05 5.11 -0.45
C ALA A 205 -29.71 4.60 0.83
N ALA A 206 -29.05 3.70 1.57
CA ALA A 206 -29.53 3.13 2.82
C ALA A 206 -29.62 4.18 3.94
N LEU A 207 -28.69 5.14 3.98
CA LEU A 207 -28.66 6.20 5.00
C LEU A 207 -29.38 7.49 4.60
N ALA A 208 -29.75 7.66 3.33
CA ALA A 208 -30.40 8.88 2.84
C ALA A 208 -31.63 9.33 3.67
N PRO A 209 -32.54 8.43 4.12
CA PRO A 209 -33.65 8.83 4.98
C PRO A 209 -33.21 9.37 6.34
N LEU A 210 -32.13 8.82 6.91
CA LEU A 210 -31.55 9.26 8.17
C LEU A 210 -30.88 10.63 8.03
N THR A 211 -30.10 10.82 6.96
CA THR A 211 -29.50 12.13 6.63
C THR A 211 -30.58 13.22 6.41
N ALA A 212 -31.72 12.87 5.83
CA ALA A 212 -32.84 13.80 5.67
C ALA A 212 -33.50 14.14 7.02
N LEU A 213 -33.63 13.17 7.92
CA LEU A 213 -34.14 13.37 9.28
C LEU A 213 -33.22 14.32 10.08
N ASP A 214 -31.90 14.17 9.96
CA ASP A 214 -30.91 15.02 10.64
C ASP A 214 -30.98 16.48 10.17
N LYS A 215 -31.13 16.72 8.86
CA LYS A 215 -31.26 18.09 8.32
C LYS A 215 -32.45 18.87 8.87
N GLY A 216 -33.51 18.18 9.28
CA GLY A 216 -34.74 18.77 9.85
C GLY A 216 -34.74 18.88 11.37
N SER A 217 -33.66 18.49 12.05
CA SER A 217 -33.61 18.32 13.50
C SER A 217 -32.37 18.96 14.11
N LYS A 218 -32.45 19.34 15.39
CA LYS A 218 -31.26 19.70 16.19
C LYS A 218 -30.57 18.47 16.80
N VAL A 219 -31.16 17.30 16.63
CA VAL A 219 -30.66 16.02 17.14
C VAL A 219 -29.93 15.32 16.01
N ASP A 220 -28.69 14.92 16.29
CA ASP A 220 -27.88 14.04 15.45
C ASP A 220 -28.31 12.57 15.66
N PHE A 221 -29.22 12.11 14.81
CA PHE A 221 -29.72 10.74 14.78
C PHE A 221 -28.70 9.78 14.18
N ALA A 222 -27.85 10.20 13.23
CA ALA A 222 -26.72 9.40 12.75
C ALA A 222 -25.75 9.04 13.88
N GLN A 223 -25.34 10.02 14.70
CA GLN A 223 -24.53 9.79 15.89
C GLN A 223 -25.25 8.92 16.92
N THR A 224 -26.56 9.11 17.08
CA THR A 224 -27.36 8.27 17.99
C THR A 224 -27.37 6.80 17.53
N LEU A 225 -27.58 6.53 16.24
CA LEU A 225 -27.53 5.19 15.65
C LEU A 225 -26.13 4.59 15.78
N ARG A 226 -25.08 5.38 15.52
CA ARG A 226 -23.68 4.95 15.65
C ARG A 226 -23.36 4.50 17.08
N ALA A 227 -23.78 5.27 18.09
CA ALA A 227 -23.61 4.89 19.49
C ALA A 227 -24.46 3.65 19.87
N PHE A 228 -25.67 3.53 19.33
CA PHE A 228 -26.50 2.35 19.55
C PHE A 228 -25.82 1.07 19.03
N LEU A 229 -25.34 1.10 17.79
CA LEU A 229 -24.69 -0.05 17.16
C LEU A 229 -23.32 -0.35 17.76
N ALA A 230 -22.54 0.67 18.14
CA ALA A 230 -21.24 0.49 18.81
C ALA A 230 -21.36 -0.23 20.15
N HIS A 231 -22.50 -0.08 20.84
CA HIS A 231 -22.83 -0.80 22.06
C HIS A 231 -23.74 -2.02 21.82
N ASN A 232 -23.72 -2.59 20.62
CA ASN A 232 -24.44 -3.80 20.24
C ASN A 232 -25.95 -3.74 20.55
N GLY A 233 -26.55 -2.57 20.43
CA GLY A 233 -27.97 -2.32 20.71
C GLY A 233 -28.35 -2.20 22.19
N GLN A 234 -27.39 -2.13 23.12
CA GLN A 234 -27.67 -1.99 24.54
C GLN A 234 -28.09 -0.56 24.90
N ALA A 235 -29.39 -0.36 25.15
CA ALA A 235 -29.96 0.96 25.39
C ALA A 235 -29.30 1.73 26.54
N ASP A 236 -29.01 1.11 27.68
CA ASP A 236 -28.43 1.82 28.82
C ASP A 236 -26.97 2.23 28.57
N ALA A 237 -26.18 1.37 27.92
CA ALA A 237 -24.79 1.68 27.55
C ALA A 237 -24.72 2.80 26.51
N SER A 238 -25.56 2.75 25.47
CA SER A 238 -25.64 3.78 24.43
C SER A 238 -26.16 5.12 24.97
N ALA A 239 -27.13 5.09 25.89
CA ALA A 239 -27.63 6.30 26.53
C ALA A 239 -26.53 6.96 27.38
N GLY A 240 -25.77 6.15 28.13
CA GLY A 240 -24.61 6.59 28.89
C GLY A 240 -23.53 7.21 28.02
N SER A 241 -23.17 6.59 26.89
CA SER A 241 -22.13 7.11 25.98
C SER A 241 -22.52 8.44 25.31
N LEU A 242 -23.82 8.68 25.12
CA LEU A 242 -24.36 9.91 24.54
C LEU A 242 -24.69 10.99 25.60
N GLY A 243 -24.57 10.68 26.89
CA GLY A 243 -24.96 11.60 27.97
C GLY A 243 -26.45 11.90 28.01
N ILE A 244 -27.31 10.98 27.55
CA ILE A 244 -28.77 11.15 27.51
C ILE A 244 -29.48 10.11 28.39
N HIS A 245 -30.74 10.36 28.71
CA HIS A 245 -31.56 9.40 29.42
C HIS A 245 -32.04 8.26 28.51
N ARG A 246 -32.18 7.04 29.05
CA ARG A 246 -32.68 5.85 28.32
C ARG A 246 -34.01 6.06 27.60
N HIS A 247 -34.91 6.88 28.17
CA HIS A 247 -36.19 7.22 27.53
C HIS A 247 -36.00 8.08 26.28
N THR A 248 -35.06 9.04 26.34
CA THR A 248 -34.68 9.87 25.19
C THR A 248 -34.04 9.03 24.11
N LEU A 249 -33.14 8.09 24.48
CA LEU A 249 -32.57 7.17 23.51
C LEU A 249 -33.65 6.33 22.83
N ARG A 250 -34.58 5.73 23.60
CA ARG A 250 -35.66 4.92 23.03
C ARG A 250 -36.50 5.72 22.04
N TYR A 251 -36.90 6.94 22.40
CA TYR A 251 -37.61 7.84 21.49
C TYR A 251 -36.81 8.10 20.19
N ARG A 252 -35.51 8.39 20.30
CA ARG A 252 -34.67 8.61 19.12
C ARG A 252 -34.54 7.36 18.26
N MET A 253 -34.38 6.19 18.88
CA MET A 253 -34.30 4.91 18.15
C MET A 253 -35.60 4.57 17.43
N THR A 254 -36.77 4.85 18.02
CA THR A 254 -38.07 4.73 17.32
C THR A 254 -38.12 5.65 16.10
N ARG A 255 -37.71 6.91 16.25
CA ARG A 255 -37.66 7.87 15.13
C ARG A 255 -36.70 7.43 14.01
N ILE A 256 -35.57 6.82 14.36
CA ILE A 256 -34.62 6.26 13.40
C ILE A 256 -35.23 5.07 12.66
N ALA A 257 -35.86 4.15 13.38
CA ALA A 257 -36.54 2.99 12.79
C ALA A 257 -37.65 3.42 11.82
N ASP A 258 -38.47 4.39 12.21
CA ASP A 258 -39.55 4.95 11.39
C ASP A 258 -39.01 5.61 10.12
N ALA A 259 -37.92 6.40 10.22
CA ALA A 259 -37.35 7.09 9.08
C ALA A 259 -36.69 6.12 8.08
N LEU A 260 -36.01 5.08 8.58
CA LEU A 260 -35.37 4.06 7.75
C LEU A 260 -36.38 3.04 7.20
N GLY A 261 -37.55 2.91 7.83
CA GLY A 261 -38.53 1.87 7.51
C GLY A 261 -38.00 0.46 7.79
N ARG A 262 -37.14 0.31 8.80
CA ARG A 262 -36.48 -0.98 9.13
C ARG A 262 -36.59 -1.33 10.61
N ASP A 263 -36.63 -2.62 10.88
CA ASP A 263 -36.61 -3.16 12.22
C ASP A 263 -35.17 -3.20 12.77
N LEU A 264 -34.90 -2.39 13.80
CA LEU A 264 -33.57 -2.29 14.44
C LEU A 264 -33.32 -3.38 15.48
N ASP A 265 -34.31 -4.23 15.77
CA ASP A 265 -34.12 -5.43 16.58
C ASP A 265 -33.58 -6.60 15.73
N ASP A 266 -33.74 -6.55 14.40
CA ASP A 266 -33.18 -7.54 13.48
C ASP A 266 -31.63 -7.40 13.41
N PRO A 267 -30.88 -8.46 13.78
CA PRO A 267 -29.41 -8.45 13.71
C PRO A 267 -28.87 -8.20 12.30
N THR A 268 -29.57 -8.64 11.26
CA THR A 268 -29.19 -8.43 9.86
C THR A 268 -29.27 -6.95 9.50
N VAL A 269 -30.38 -6.29 9.86
CA VAL A 269 -30.58 -4.85 9.65
C VAL A 269 -29.51 -4.05 10.40
N ARG A 270 -29.22 -4.40 11.66
CA ARG A 270 -28.17 -3.72 12.44
C ARG A 270 -26.79 -3.89 11.81
N ALA A 271 -26.47 -5.07 11.31
CA ALA A 271 -25.22 -5.31 10.62
C ALA A 271 -25.12 -4.47 9.34
N GLU A 272 -26.16 -4.45 8.51
CA GLU A 272 -26.21 -3.64 7.30
C GLU A 272 -26.07 -2.14 7.59
N LEU A 273 -26.78 -1.61 8.59
CA LEU A 273 -26.66 -0.20 8.98
C LEU A 273 -25.29 0.13 9.56
N TRP A 274 -24.67 -0.81 10.28
CA TRP A 274 -23.28 -0.67 10.71
C TRP A 274 -22.34 -0.57 9.51
N PHE A 275 -22.47 -1.46 8.51
CA PHE A 275 -21.69 -1.39 7.27
C PHE A 275 -21.91 -0.06 6.54
N ALA A 276 -23.16 0.38 6.41
CA ALA A 276 -23.48 1.64 5.74
C ALA A 276 -22.80 2.85 6.41
N LEU A 277 -22.85 2.93 7.75
CA LEU A 277 -22.22 4.02 8.52
C LEU A 277 -20.68 4.05 8.42
N GLN A 278 -20.05 2.90 8.21
CA GLN A 278 -18.60 2.82 8.04
C GLN A 278 -18.15 3.15 6.60
N LEU A 279 -19.01 2.89 5.61
CA LEU A 279 -18.75 3.15 4.19
C LEU A 279 -19.08 4.59 3.78
N TYR A 280 -19.93 5.26 4.56
CA TYR A 280 -20.33 6.66 4.39
C TYR A 280 -20.18 7.41 5.73
N PRO A 281 -18.95 7.69 6.18
CA PRO A 281 -18.74 8.54 7.34
C PRO A 281 -19.19 9.97 7.01
N ASP A 282 -19.97 10.57 7.91
CA ASP A 282 -20.42 11.96 7.79
C ASP A 282 -19.17 12.87 7.64
N GLU A 283 -19.10 13.65 6.55
CA GLU A 283 -18.11 14.73 6.37
C GLU A 283 -18.44 15.93 7.27
#